data_AF-A0A815PC38-F1
#
_entry.id   AF-A0A815PC38-F1
#
_cell.length_a   1.000
_cell.length_b   1.000
_cell.length_c   1.000
_cell.angle_alpha   90.00
_cell.angle_beta   90.00
_cell.angle_gamma   90.00
#
_symmetry.space_group_name_H-M   'P 1'
#
loop_
_entity.id
_entity.type
_entity.pdbx_description
1 polymer ?
#
loop_
_entity_poly.entity_id
_entity_poly.type
_entity_poly.pdbx_seq_one_letter_code
_entity_poly.pdbx_strand_id
1 'polypeptide(L)'
;MIFHSRLHLLSKSRLALGLFLCSILINLYQFLYQSSNCSYLCSYKSILGKNQLTFDNSHNVPHYSEFICPQNFRNLADWVYGWPEDVFEERLEITTDKGYHIGPCLVSGSIIYVKTDYLEKFFSKVYPYLNNQFVLITGQSDASSPGRYLSYLDTHDSKIIHWFGQNSEIYASQNGKFTPIPIGKVNALPTGNLSYF
;
A
#
# COMPACT_ATOMS: atom_id res chain seq x y z
N MET A 1 5.01 -48.87 45.08
CA MET A 1 4.88 -47.40 45.14
C MET A 1 5.23 -46.74 43.78
N ILE A 2 4.69 -47.24 42.66
CA ILE A 2 5.04 -46.78 41.29
C ILE A 2 3.79 -46.28 40.52
N PHE A 3 2.59 -46.58 40.98
CA PHE A 3 1.35 -46.23 40.29
C PHE A 3 0.92 -44.76 40.43
N HIS A 4 1.39 -44.03 41.45
CA HIS A 4 0.96 -42.65 41.69
C HIS A 4 1.66 -41.62 40.78
N SER A 5 2.86 -41.92 40.26
CA SER A 5 3.61 -40.96 39.43
C SER A 5 3.17 -40.92 37.97
N ARG A 6 2.49 -41.96 37.45
CA ARG A 6 2.03 -41.99 36.05
C ARG A 6 0.76 -41.15 35.79
N LEU A 7 -0.09 -40.95 36.80
CA LEU A 7 -1.30 -40.12 36.65
C LEU A 7 -0.98 -38.62 36.52
N HIS A 8 0.09 -38.13 37.18
CA HIS A 8 0.48 -36.73 37.09
C HIS A 8 1.05 -36.32 35.72
N LEU A 9 1.71 -37.24 35.01
CA LEU A 9 2.24 -37.00 33.66
C LEU A 9 1.15 -36.93 32.59
N LEU A 10 0.09 -37.73 32.72
CA LEU A 10 -1.05 -37.73 31.78
C LEU A 10 -1.95 -36.50 31.92
N SER A 11 -2.01 -35.89 33.10
CA SER A 11 -2.76 -34.65 33.33
C SER A 11 -2.08 -33.44 32.66
N LYS A 12 -0.75 -33.32 32.78
CA LYS A 12 0.01 -32.21 32.18
C LYS A 12 0.02 -32.26 30.64
N SER A 13 0.06 -33.44 30.05
CA SER A 13 0.04 -33.58 28.57
C SER A 13 -1.31 -33.18 27.96
N ARG A 14 -2.42 -33.48 28.63
CA ARG A 14 -3.76 -33.05 28.20
C ARG A 14 -3.95 -31.53 28.27
N LEU A 15 -3.42 -30.90 29.32
CA LEU A 15 -3.47 -29.44 29.46
C LEU A 15 -2.63 -28.74 28.36
N ALA A 16 -1.43 -29.25 28.08
CA ALA A 16 -0.55 -28.72 27.04
C ALA A 16 -1.17 -28.87 25.63
N LEU A 17 -1.78 -30.03 25.34
CA LEU A 17 -2.47 -30.26 24.07
C LEU A 17 -3.69 -29.34 23.91
N GLY A 18 -4.45 -29.11 24.99
CA GLY A 18 -5.59 -28.19 24.99
C GLY A 18 -5.19 -26.73 24.71
N LEU A 19 -4.10 -26.25 25.33
CA LEU A 19 -3.56 -24.91 25.08
C LEU A 19 -3.02 -24.77 23.65
N PHE A 20 -2.38 -25.81 23.12
CA PHE A 20 -1.86 -25.81 21.75
C PHE A 20 -2.98 -25.77 20.71
N LEU A 21 -4.03 -26.59 20.87
CA LEU A 21 -5.20 -26.57 20.01
C LEU A 21 -5.96 -25.23 20.09
N CYS A 22 -6.07 -24.65 21.28
CA CYS A 22 -6.68 -23.33 21.46
C CYS A 22 -5.90 -22.23 20.71
N SER A 23 -4.57 -22.23 20.80
CA SER A 23 -3.73 -21.31 20.04
C SER A 23 -3.88 -21.47 18.52
N ILE A 24 -3.95 -22.71 18.02
CA ILE A 24 -4.19 -22.98 16.60
C ILE A 24 -5.56 -22.45 16.15
N LEU A 25 -6.61 -22.68 16.95
CA LEU A 25 -7.96 -22.20 16.63
C LEU A 25 -8.06 -20.68 16.64
N ILE A 26 -7.38 -20.01 17.59
CA ILE A 26 -7.30 -18.54 17.64
C ILE A 26 -6.58 -18.00 16.40
N ASN A 27 -5.45 -18.60 16.01
CA ASN A 27 -4.70 -18.19 14.83
C ASN A 27 -5.49 -18.43 13.53
N LEU A 28 -6.17 -19.57 13.40
CA LEU A 28 -7.05 -19.85 12.25
C LEU A 28 -8.23 -18.88 12.19
N TYR A 29 -8.84 -18.56 13.34
CA TYR A 29 -9.93 -17.59 13.39
C TYR A 29 -9.47 -16.19 12.99
N GLN A 30 -8.33 -15.72 13.52
CA GLN A 30 -7.73 -14.45 13.14
C GLN A 30 -7.39 -14.42 11.64
N PHE A 31 -6.80 -15.50 11.12
CA PHE A 31 -6.48 -15.63 9.70
C PHE A 31 -7.73 -15.56 8.80
N LEU A 32 -8.78 -16.32 9.14
CA LEU A 32 -10.04 -16.32 8.38
C LEU A 32 -10.77 -14.98 8.46
N TYR A 33 -10.82 -14.36 9.64
CA TYR A 33 -11.42 -13.04 9.86
C TYR A 33 -10.68 -11.94 9.07
N GLN A 34 -9.35 -12.03 9.04
CA GLN A 34 -8.53 -11.12 8.27
C GLN A 34 -8.75 -11.31 6.76
N SER A 35 -8.81 -12.56 6.28
CA SER A 35 -9.06 -12.88 4.87
C SER A 35 -10.39 -12.29 4.34
N SER A 36 -11.47 -12.29 5.14
CA SER A 36 -12.76 -11.74 4.69
C SER A 36 -12.82 -10.21 4.69
N ASN A 37 -12.03 -9.54 5.53
CA ASN A 37 -11.97 -8.08 5.56
C ASN A 37 -11.01 -7.53 4.49
N CYS A 38 -9.95 -8.27 4.20
CA CYS A 38 -8.97 -7.86 3.20
C CYS A 38 -9.49 -7.90 1.77
N SER A 39 -10.50 -8.74 1.46
CA SER A 39 -11.10 -8.74 0.13
C SER A 39 -11.70 -7.38 -0.23
N TYR A 40 -12.31 -6.67 0.72
CA TYR A 40 -12.90 -5.35 0.49
C TYR A 40 -11.86 -4.22 0.43
N LEU A 41 -10.76 -4.36 1.18
CA LEU A 41 -9.71 -3.34 1.27
C LEU A 41 -8.68 -3.43 0.13
N CYS A 42 -8.48 -4.62 -0.43
CA CYS A 42 -7.56 -4.91 -1.53
C CYS A 42 -8.31 -5.37 -2.80
N SER A 43 -9.56 -4.94 -2.99
CA SER A 43 -10.41 -5.37 -4.12
C SER A 43 -9.87 -4.96 -5.49
N TYR A 44 -8.88 -4.06 -5.56
CA TYR A 44 -8.48 -3.37 -6.77
C TYR A 44 -7.86 -4.33 -7.80
N LYS A 45 -8.71 -4.94 -8.64
CA LYS A 45 -8.28 -5.77 -9.76
C LYS A 45 -8.36 -4.94 -11.02
N SER A 46 -7.21 -4.42 -11.47
CA SER A 46 -7.10 -3.75 -12.75
C SER A 46 -6.72 -4.74 -13.85
N ILE A 47 -7.43 -4.71 -14.98
CA ILE A 47 -7.03 -5.39 -16.21
C ILE A 47 -6.55 -4.32 -17.19
N LEU A 48 -5.28 -4.41 -17.58
CA LEU A 48 -4.69 -3.55 -18.61
C LEU A 48 -5.05 -4.08 -19.99
N GLY A 49 -5.92 -3.35 -20.69
CA GLY A 49 -6.19 -3.51 -22.11
C GLY A 49 -5.31 -2.58 -22.95
N LYS A 50 -5.44 -2.68 -24.28
CA LYS A 50 -4.61 -1.92 -25.23
C LYS A 50 -4.71 -0.40 -25.04
N ASN A 51 -5.91 0.12 -24.83
CA ASN A 51 -6.21 1.56 -24.70
C ASN A 51 -7.09 1.88 -23.48
N GLN A 52 -7.27 0.92 -22.59
CA GLN A 52 -8.18 1.05 -21.45
C GLN A 52 -7.65 0.23 -20.29
N LEU A 53 -7.90 0.71 -19.09
CA LEU A 53 -7.67 -0.02 -17.87
C LEU A 53 -9.02 -0.23 -17.20
N THR A 54 -9.40 -1.49 -17.01
CA THR A 54 -10.69 -1.86 -16.43
C THR A 54 -10.50 -2.23 -14.97
N PHE A 55 -11.19 -1.55 -14.07
CA PHE A 55 -11.22 -1.84 -12.64
C PHE A 55 -12.49 -2.59 -12.26
N ASP A 56 -12.34 -3.65 -11.46
CA ASP A 56 -13.43 -4.41 -10.85
C ASP A 56 -14.55 -4.77 -11.84
N ASN A 57 -14.16 -5.01 -13.10
CA ASN A 57 -15.03 -5.29 -14.25
C ASN A 57 -16.17 -4.27 -14.48
N SER A 58 -16.10 -3.06 -13.92
CA SER A 58 -17.21 -2.10 -13.95
C SER A 58 -16.78 -0.68 -14.31
N HIS A 59 -15.54 -0.29 -14.03
CA HIS A 59 -15.04 1.06 -14.33
C HIS A 59 -13.93 1.00 -15.38
N ASN A 60 -14.14 1.68 -16.51
CA ASN A 60 -13.11 1.80 -17.55
C ASN A 60 -12.47 3.18 -17.48
N VAL A 61 -11.16 3.22 -17.26
CA VAL A 61 -10.37 4.45 -17.38
C VAL A 61 -9.60 4.40 -18.69
N PRO A 62 -9.67 5.45 -19.53
CA PRO A 62 -8.83 5.56 -20.71
C PRO A 62 -7.37 5.40 -20.32
N HIS A 63 -6.66 4.50 -21.01
CA HIS A 63 -5.23 4.29 -20.78
C HIS A 63 -4.49 4.56 -22.08
N TYR A 64 -3.54 5.48 -22.03
CA TYR A 64 -2.71 5.85 -23.17
C TYR A 64 -1.30 5.41 -22.87
N SER A 65 -0.87 4.31 -23.48
CA SER A 65 0.45 3.69 -23.24
C SER A 65 1.63 4.61 -23.53
N GLU A 66 1.42 5.58 -24.42
CA GLU A 66 2.36 6.61 -24.85
C GLU A 66 2.53 7.75 -23.84
N PHE A 67 1.66 7.84 -22.82
CA PHE A 67 1.72 8.86 -21.79
C PHE A 67 1.97 8.25 -20.41
N ILE A 68 3.01 8.74 -19.74
CA ILE A 68 3.25 8.47 -18.32
C ILE A 68 2.72 9.67 -17.55
N CYS A 69 1.61 9.47 -16.82
CA CYS A 69 1.06 10.48 -15.91
C CYS A 69 0.90 9.89 -14.50
N PRO A 70 0.84 10.73 -13.44
CA PRO A 70 0.65 10.27 -12.06
C PRO A 70 -0.52 9.29 -11.90
N GLN A 71 -1.56 9.43 -12.72
CA GLN A 71 -2.71 8.55 -12.78
C GLN A 71 -2.32 7.10 -13.10
N ASN A 72 -1.41 6.88 -14.04
CA ASN A 72 -0.94 5.55 -14.41
C ASN A 72 -0.25 4.86 -13.24
N PHE A 73 0.54 5.60 -12.45
CA PHE A 73 1.23 5.03 -11.29
C PHE A 73 0.25 4.66 -10.17
N ARG A 74 -0.77 5.48 -9.92
CA ARG A 74 -1.85 5.14 -8.98
C ARG A 74 -2.53 3.83 -9.39
N ASN A 75 -2.81 3.70 -10.68
CA ASN A 75 -3.52 2.56 -11.22
C ASN A 75 -2.75 1.23 -11.15
N LEU A 76 -1.43 1.27 -10.92
CA LEU A 76 -0.59 0.10 -10.68
C LEU A 76 -0.51 -0.30 -9.21
N ALA A 77 -1.01 0.53 -8.29
CA ALA A 77 -0.89 0.28 -6.88
C ALA A 77 -1.92 -0.72 -6.39
N ASP A 78 -1.50 -1.61 -5.48
CA ASP A 78 -2.39 -2.53 -4.76
C ASP A 78 -3.28 -1.77 -3.77
N TRP A 79 -2.79 -0.63 -3.29
CA TRP A 79 -3.52 0.24 -2.37
C TRP A 79 -3.18 1.71 -2.56
N VAL A 80 -4.19 2.57 -2.40
CA VAL A 80 -4.10 4.02 -2.63
C VAL A 80 -4.50 4.76 -1.35
N TYR A 81 -3.74 5.80 -1.00
CA TYR A 81 -4.00 6.64 0.18
C TYR A 81 -4.06 8.12 -0.17
N GLY A 82 -5.13 8.78 0.26
CA GLY A 82 -5.31 10.24 0.12
C GLY A 82 -5.76 10.70 -1.27
N TRP A 83 -6.30 9.81 -2.10
CA TRP A 83 -6.86 10.21 -3.39
C TRP A 83 -8.22 10.89 -3.20
N PRO A 84 -8.44 12.10 -3.77
CA PRO A 84 -9.71 12.78 -3.65
C PRO A 84 -10.79 12.07 -4.49
N GLU A 85 -11.89 11.68 -3.84
CA GLU A 85 -13.04 11.03 -4.48
C GLU A 85 -13.84 12.00 -5.37
N ASP A 86 -13.68 13.31 -5.17
CA ASP A 86 -14.51 14.37 -5.72
C ASP A 86 -13.93 15.06 -6.97
N VAL A 87 -12.62 14.90 -7.25
CA VAL A 87 -11.95 15.63 -8.34
C VAL A 87 -12.10 14.93 -9.70
N PHE A 88 -12.26 13.60 -9.71
CA PHE A 88 -12.27 12.82 -10.96
C PHE A 88 -13.53 11.97 -11.15
N GLU A 89 -14.53 12.09 -10.26
CA GLU A 89 -15.69 11.18 -10.18
C GLU A 89 -15.31 9.69 -9.99
N GLU A 90 -14.02 9.41 -9.76
CA GLU A 90 -13.47 8.09 -9.48
C GLU A 90 -13.58 7.84 -7.98
N ARG A 91 -14.63 7.12 -7.56
CA ARG A 91 -14.74 6.67 -6.17
C ARG A 91 -13.81 5.50 -5.91
N LEU A 92 -12.84 5.70 -5.03
CA LEU A 92 -11.98 4.66 -4.51
C LEU A 92 -12.41 4.33 -3.08
N GLU A 93 -13.25 3.31 -2.89
CA GLU A 93 -13.68 2.84 -1.56
C GLU A 93 -12.55 2.26 -0.70
N ILE A 94 -11.32 2.23 -1.23
CA ILE A 94 -10.15 1.58 -0.63
C ILE A 94 -9.36 2.46 0.33
N THR A 95 -9.67 3.76 0.49
CA THR A 95 -8.84 4.63 1.34
C THR A 95 -9.29 4.59 2.81
N THR A 96 -8.38 4.23 3.73
CA THR A 96 -8.62 4.29 5.18
C THR A 96 -7.42 4.88 5.90
N ASP A 97 -7.67 5.74 6.89
CA ASP A 97 -6.63 6.27 7.78
C ASP A 97 -6.32 5.36 8.98
N LYS A 98 -7.04 4.25 9.09
CA LYS A 98 -6.88 3.25 10.14
C LYS A 98 -5.86 2.19 9.69
N GLY A 99 -4.57 2.50 9.86
CA GLY A 99 -3.46 1.63 9.44
C GLY A 99 -3.57 0.17 9.88
N TYR A 100 -4.10 -0.07 11.09
CA TYR A 100 -4.29 -1.42 11.64
C TYR A 100 -5.33 -2.26 10.88
N HIS A 101 -6.22 -1.66 10.10
CA HIS A 101 -7.15 -2.40 9.24
C HIS A 101 -6.50 -2.84 7.93
N ILE A 102 -5.62 -2.01 7.34
CA ILE A 102 -5.03 -2.28 6.02
C ILE A 102 -3.69 -3.02 6.09
N GLY A 103 -2.85 -2.72 7.09
CA GLY A 103 -1.51 -3.31 7.23
C GLY A 103 -1.48 -4.85 7.17
N PRO A 104 -2.44 -5.56 7.80
CA PRO A 104 -2.52 -7.01 7.74
C PRO A 104 -2.96 -7.58 6.36
N CYS A 105 -3.48 -6.74 5.46
CA CYS A 105 -3.97 -7.13 4.14
C CYS A 105 -2.95 -6.96 3.01
N LEU A 106 -1.92 -6.15 3.25
CA LEU A 106 -0.85 -5.91 2.28
C LEU A 106 0.20 -7.01 2.39
N VAL A 107 0.56 -7.63 1.28
CA VAL A 107 1.60 -8.66 1.24
C VAL A 107 2.97 -8.02 1.01
N SER A 108 4.05 -8.75 1.28
CA SER A 108 5.39 -8.24 0.97
C SER A 108 5.54 -8.03 -0.54
N GLY A 109 6.08 -6.88 -0.93
CA GLY A 109 6.18 -6.44 -2.32
C GLY A 109 4.97 -5.65 -2.82
N SER A 110 3.92 -5.46 -2.01
CA SER A 110 2.79 -4.63 -2.41
C SER A 110 3.22 -3.20 -2.80
N ILE A 111 2.52 -2.63 -3.76
CA ILE A 111 2.70 -1.26 -4.25
C ILE A 111 1.68 -0.37 -3.56
N ILE A 112 2.16 0.63 -2.82
CA ILE A 112 1.32 1.62 -2.15
C ILE A 112 1.49 2.96 -2.85
N TYR A 113 0.38 3.53 -3.32
CA TYR A 113 0.35 4.91 -3.82
C TYR A 113 -0.13 5.86 -2.72
N VAL A 114 0.61 6.95 -2.49
CA VAL A 114 0.23 7.99 -1.54
C VAL A 114 0.24 9.35 -2.24
N LYS A 115 -0.87 10.09 -2.15
CA LYS A 115 -0.89 11.48 -2.61
C LYS A 115 0.13 12.30 -1.79
N THR A 116 0.98 13.10 -2.42
CA THR A 116 2.19 13.62 -1.76
C THR A 116 1.89 14.53 -0.55
N ASP A 117 0.81 15.31 -0.60
CA ASP A 117 0.32 16.12 0.53
C ASP A 117 -0.30 15.31 1.68
N TYR A 118 -0.49 13.99 1.51
CA TYR A 118 -0.95 13.07 2.55
C TYR A 118 0.18 12.30 3.25
N LEU A 119 1.45 12.52 2.88
CA LEU A 119 2.58 11.80 3.45
C LEU A 119 2.67 11.91 4.98
N GLU A 120 2.34 13.08 5.55
CA GLU A 120 2.35 13.26 7.01
C GLU A 120 1.38 12.30 7.71
N LYS A 121 0.15 12.24 7.20
CA LYS A 121 -0.90 11.36 7.73
C LYS A 121 -0.57 9.90 7.49
N PHE A 122 -0.02 9.56 6.32
CA PHE A 122 0.40 8.21 6.01
C PHE A 122 1.48 7.72 6.98
N PHE A 123 2.56 8.49 7.16
CA PHE A 123 3.67 8.09 8.01
C PHE A 123 3.32 8.08 9.50
N SER A 124 2.38 8.92 9.95
CA SER A 124 1.94 8.95 11.35
C SER A 124 0.86 7.92 11.69
N LYS A 125 -0.08 7.65 10.77
CA LYS A 125 -1.26 6.81 11.05
C LYS A 125 -1.24 5.42 10.42
N VAL A 126 -0.54 5.25 9.30
CA VAL A 126 -0.59 4.00 8.51
C VAL A 126 0.72 3.24 8.59
N TYR A 127 1.84 3.89 8.27
CA TYR A 127 3.17 3.30 8.24
C TYR A 127 3.56 2.50 9.51
N PRO A 128 3.20 2.93 10.75
CA PRO A 128 3.53 2.17 11.95
C PRO A 128 2.93 0.76 11.98
N TYR A 129 1.78 0.56 11.32
CA TYR A 129 1.03 -0.70 11.30
C TYR A 129 1.37 -1.61 10.11
N LEU A 130 2.15 -1.12 9.14
CA LEU A 130 2.64 -1.94 8.04
C LEU A 130 3.72 -2.87 8.59
N ASN A 131 3.61 -4.19 8.41
CA ASN A 131 4.65 -5.12 8.86
C ASN A 131 5.46 -5.73 7.70
N ASN A 132 4.93 -5.60 6.49
CA ASN A 132 5.53 -6.15 5.28
C ASN A 132 6.33 -5.08 4.55
N GLN A 133 7.33 -5.51 3.79
CA GLN A 133 8.09 -4.61 2.93
C GLN A 133 7.26 -4.24 1.70
N PHE A 134 7.34 -3.00 1.22
CA PHE A 134 6.50 -2.51 0.13
C PHE A 134 7.24 -1.52 -0.77
N VAL A 135 6.71 -1.33 -1.98
CA VAL A 135 7.13 -0.26 -2.89
C VAL A 135 6.23 0.95 -2.64
N LEU A 136 6.83 2.12 -2.43
CA LEU A 136 6.09 3.38 -2.24
C LEU A 136 6.11 4.18 -3.54
N ILE A 137 4.95 4.69 -3.94
CA ILE A 137 4.84 5.67 -5.02
C ILE A 137 4.14 6.91 -4.50
N THR A 138 4.67 8.10 -4.80
CA THR A 138 4.05 9.38 -4.41
C THR A 138 3.92 10.34 -5.58
N GLY A 139 2.76 10.99 -5.67
CA GLY A 139 2.50 11.99 -6.71
C GLY A 139 1.25 12.82 -6.47
N GLN A 140 0.77 13.47 -7.52
CA GLN A 140 -0.52 14.17 -7.60
C GLN A 140 -0.71 15.29 -6.55
N SER A 141 0.31 16.13 -6.38
CA SER A 141 0.28 17.35 -5.55
C SER A 141 1.49 18.21 -5.93
N ASP A 142 1.51 19.47 -5.52
CA ASP A 142 2.69 20.35 -5.62
C ASP A 142 3.74 20.06 -4.54
N ALA A 143 3.40 19.23 -3.55
CA ALA A 143 4.34 18.82 -2.51
C ALA A 143 5.48 17.95 -3.08
N SER A 144 6.65 18.05 -2.46
CA SER A 144 7.84 17.28 -2.81
C SER A 144 7.93 15.94 -2.09
N SER A 145 8.49 14.94 -2.76
CA SER A 145 8.85 13.65 -2.19
C SER A 145 10.28 13.26 -2.55
N PRO A 146 11.09 12.73 -1.62
CA PRO A 146 10.72 12.31 -0.27
C PRO A 146 10.73 13.46 0.76
N GLY A 147 11.31 14.63 0.41
CA GLY A 147 11.34 15.83 1.26
C GLY A 147 11.77 15.55 2.70
N ARG A 148 11.03 16.08 3.68
CA ARG A 148 11.29 15.86 5.12
C ARG A 148 11.12 14.41 5.59
N TYR A 149 10.59 13.51 4.76
CA TYR A 149 10.37 12.10 5.10
C TYR A 149 11.47 11.16 4.60
N LEU A 150 12.56 11.72 4.05
CA LEU A 150 13.71 10.95 3.57
C LEU A 150 14.23 9.94 4.61
N SER A 151 14.19 10.27 5.89
CA SER A 151 14.63 9.37 6.98
C SER A 151 13.90 8.01 7.00
N TYR A 152 12.67 7.92 6.48
CA TYR A 152 11.96 6.65 6.38
C TYR A 152 12.58 5.68 5.36
N LEU A 153 13.45 6.15 4.46
CA LEU A 153 14.21 5.31 3.53
C LEU A 153 15.53 4.81 4.11
N ASP A 154 16.15 5.64 4.95
CA ASP A 154 17.54 5.46 5.38
C ASP A 154 17.67 4.72 6.72
N THR A 155 16.55 4.48 7.40
CA THR A 155 16.49 3.69 8.63
C THR A 155 16.77 2.20 8.37
N HIS A 156 17.42 1.54 9.33
CA HIS A 156 17.75 0.11 9.24
C HIS A 156 16.50 -0.77 9.20
N ASP A 157 15.44 -0.36 9.88
CA ASP A 157 14.13 -1.00 9.94
C ASP A 157 13.15 -0.48 8.86
N SER A 158 13.66 0.24 7.86
CA SER A 158 12.82 0.74 6.77
C SER A 158 12.08 -0.41 6.08
N LYS A 159 10.75 -0.27 6.06
CA LYS A 159 9.82 -1.17 5.35
C LYS A 159 9.71 -0.85 3.87
N ILE A 160 10.36 0.22 3.41
CA ILE A 160 10.29 0.68 2.03
C ILE A 160 11.39 -0.02 1.24
N ILE A 161 10.98 -0.85 0.27
CA ILE A 161 11.88 -1.52 -0.68
C ILE A 161 12.49 -0.47 -1.60
N HIS A 162 11.62 0.34 -2.21
CA HIS A 162 11.98 1.44 -3.10
C HIS A 162 10.87 2.50 -3.08
N TRP A 163 11.23 3.76 -3.30
CA TRP A 163 10.29 4.87 -3.37
C TRP A 163 10.43 5.64 -4.70
N PHE A 164 9.36 5.64 -5.47
CA PHE A 164 9.18 6.47 -6.66
C PHE A 164 8.43 7.76 -6.31
N GLY A 165 9.03 8.94 -6.48
CA GLY A 165 8.42 10.20 -6.03
C GLY A 165 8.41 11.34 -7.05
N GLN A 166 7.30 12.08 -7.14
CA GLN A 166 7.22 13.32 -7.91
C GLN A 166 7.76 14.53 -7.13
N ASN A 167 8.06 15.60 -7.86
CA ASN A 167 8.57 16.88 -7.35
C ASN A 167 9.79 16.70 -6.44
N SER A 168 10.68 15.76 -6.80
CA SER A 168 11.82 15.46 -5.97
C SER A 168 12.86 16.57 -6.00
N GLU A 169 13.33 16.94 -4.82
CA GLU A 169 14.48 17.83 -4.60
C GLU A 169 15.81 17.05 -4.67
N ILE A 170 15.76 15.72 -4.63
CA ILE A 170 16.93 14.85 -4.66
C ILE A 170 16.88 13.85 -5.82
N TYR A 171 18.03 13.54 -6.39
CA TYR A 171 18.11 12.58 -7.50
C TYR A 171 18.32 11.13 -7.03
N ALA A 172 18.86 10.93 -5.82
CA ALA A 172 19.05 9.60 -5.23
C ALA A 172 19.11 9.70 -3.69
N SER A 173 18.57 8.69 -2.99
CA SER A 173 18.85 8.50 -1.56
C SER A 173 20.24 7.91 -1.38
N GLN A 174 20.81 8.02 -0.17
CA GLN A 174 22.15 7.47 0.12
C GLN A 174 22.23 5.96 -0.16
N ASN A 175 21.10 5.27 -0.03
CA ASN A 175 20.99 3.82 -0.18
C ASN A 175 20.47 3.38 -1.56
N GLY A 176 20.29 4.30 -2.52
CA GLY A 176 19.78 3.99 -3.87
C GLY A 176 18.31 3.54 -3.92
N LYS A 177 17.56 3.74 -2.83
CA LYS A 177 16.14 3.33 -2.67
C LYS A 177 15.13 4.38 -3.14
N PHE A 178 15.57 5.44 -3.81
CA PHE A 178 14.70 6.51 -4.28
C PHE A 178 14.93 6.78 -5.77
N THR A 179 13.82 6.91 -6.52
CA THR A 179 13.85 7.31 -7.92
C THR A 179 12.85 8.44 -8.16
N PRO A 180 13.29 9.61 -8.65
CA PRO A 180 12.36 10.65 -9.05
C PRO A 180 11.55 10.18 -10.26
N ILE A 181 10.24 10.41 -10.23
CA ILE A 181 9.35 10.18 -11.39
C ILE A 181 8.96 11.52 -12.02
N PRO A 182 8.82 11.58 -13.36
CA PRO A 182 8.47 12.81 -14.05
C PRO A 182 7.07 13.29 -13.67
N ILE A 183 6.87 14.61 -13.69
CA ILE A 183 5.58 15.27 -13.38
C ILE A 183 4.61 15.16 -14.58
N GLY A 184 5.03 14.50 -15.67
CA GLY A 184 4.37 14.57 -16.97
C GLY A 184 4.58 15.94 -17.60
N LYS A 185 4.71 16.00 -18.93
CA LYS A 185 4.52 17.27 -19.64
C LYS A 185 3.03 17.40 -19.92
N VAL A 186 2.45 18.54 -19.55
CA VAL A 186 1.17 18.95 -20.14
C VAL A 186 1.47 19.20 -21.61
N ASN A 187 1.26 18.19 -22.46
CA ASN A 187 1.12 18.48 -23.87
C ASN A 187 -0.15 19.32 -23.96
N ALA A 188 0.01 20.59 -24.32
CA ALA A 188 -1.11 21.47 -24.62
C ALA A 188 -2.04 20.70 -25.55
N LEU A 189 -3.25 20.37 -25.07
CA LEU A 189 -4.35 20.13 -25.98
C LEU A 189 -4.40 21.35 -26.92
N PRO A 190 -4.76 21.19 -28.20
CA PRO A 190 -4.85 22.30 -29.14
C PRO A 190 -6.07 23.19 -28.83
N THR A 191 -6.20 23.66 -27.60
CA THR A 191 -6.93 24.86 -27.26
C THR A 191 -5.94 25.99 -27.42
N GLY A 192 -6.03 26.68 -28.56
CA GLY A 192 -5.16 27.81 -28.90
C GLY A 192 -5.00 28.76 -27.72
N ASN A 193 -3.74 29.11 -27.48
CA ASN A 193 -3.23 29.95 -26.40
C ASN A 193 -3.23 29.30 -25.00
N LEU A 194 -2.06 28.87 -24.57
CA LEU A 194 -1.22 29.70 -23.70
C LEU A 194 0.20 29.13 -23.65
N SER A 195 1.14 30.02 -23.91
CA SER A 195 2.57 29.88 -23.70
C SER A 195 2.87 29.67 -22.21
N TYR A 196 3.49 28.54 -21.85
CA TYR A 196 4.47 28.47 -20.78
C TYR A 196 5.58 27.48 -21.17
N PHE A 197 6.79 28.03 -21.16
CA PHE A 197 8.11 27.50 -21.56
C PHE A 197 8.40 27.42 -23.06
#